data_AF-A0A380QCN1-F1
#
_entry.id   AF-A0A380QCN1-F1
#
_cell.length_a   1.000
_cell.length_b   1.000
_cell.length_c   1.000
_cell.angle_alpha   90.00
_cell.angle_beta   90.00
_cell.angle_gamma   90.00
#
_symmetry.space_group_name_H-M   'P 1'
#
loop_
_entity.id
_entity.type
_entity.pdbx_description
1 polymer ?
#
loop_
_entity_poly.entity_id
_entity_poly.type
_entity_poly.pdbx_seq_one_letter_code
_entity_poly.pdbx_strand_id
1 'polypeptide(L)'
;MIRRGLMGGGILVVAGYLGIAGYLYMTDNTRNNTFISEAKTPNQQVSNIFYQKGCDYCHTANASLPFYAAIPGPKQLMDYDIRQGNQHFSLEPTLLALKENRAVPEADLAKIESSIARDQMPPQRFSALHWSSSINAEERNQILDWVKIQRATYFPSNSHSEMQHLALQPIPDALLVDSQKVALGSRLFHDPRLSGDNTISCASCHLLNKGGVDNLATSTGVDGQKGGINAPTVFNAVFNVEQFWDGRAVDLQQQAGGPPLNPVEMASTSWEEIIAKLQQDPQLTQDFAQAYPQGYSEDTITDAIAEFEKTLTTPNSPFDHYLKGETQALTASQQKGLALFQQNKCDTCHVGKNIGGQSYEFLGLKGDYFADRQKEQTTDDLGRFNVTNDPRDMHRFKTPSLRNIALTAPYFHDAQAKDLHQAVELMLKYQVGTQLPEQDINDIVAFLESLTGEYIPHS
;
A
#
# COMPACT_ATOMS: atom_id res chain seq x y z
N MET A 1 39.55 -46.64 -12.06
CA MET A 1 38.79 -46.57 -10.78
C MET A 1 37.98 -45.29 -10.61
N ILE A 2 38.44 -44.14 -11.09
CA ILE A 2 37.77 -42.83 -10.91
C ILE A 2 36.38 -42.75 -11.60
N ARG A 3 36.20 -43.32 -12.80
CA ARG A 3 34.90 -43.35 -13.52
C ARG A 3 33.79 -44.16 -12.84
N ARG A 4 34.11 -45.22 -12.08
CA ARG A 4 33.11 -46.03 -11.36
C ARG A 4 32.67 -45.38 -10.05
N GLY A 5 33.58 -44.65 -9.37
CA GLY A 5 33.24 -43.84 -8.19
C GLY A 5 32.34 -42.64 -8.53
N LEU A 6 32.58 -41.99 -9.68
CA LEU A 6 31.73 -40.89 -10.18
C LEU A 6 30.32 -41.37 -10.58
N MET A 7 30.20 -42.53 -11.24
CA MET A 7 28.89 -43.12 -11.57
C MET A 7 28.13 -43.57 -10.31
N GLY A 8 28.79 -44.21 -9.35
CA GLY A 8 28.17 -44.66 -8.10
C GLY A 8 27.71 -43.49 -7.21
N GLY A 9 28.52 -42.43 -7.11
CA GLY A 9 28.15 -41.20 -6.40
C GLY A 9 26.95 -40.49 -7.04
N GLY A 10 26.90 -40.41 -8.37
CA GLY A 10 25.75 -39.82 -9.08
C GLY A 10 24.44 -40.58 -8.86
N ILE A 11 24.47 -41.91 -8.87
CA ILE A 11 23.29 -42.75 -8.62
C ILE A 11 22.74 -42.55 -7.21
N LEU A 12 23.61 -42.48 -6.20
CA LEU A 12 23.20 -42.26 -4.80
C LEU A 12 22.56 -40.88 -4.59
N VAL A 13 23.10 -39.84 -5.24
CA VAL A 13 22.53 -38.49 -5.19
C VAL A 13 21.13 -38.44 -5.83
N VAL A 14 20.98 -39.04 -7.01
CA VAL A 14 19.67 -39.09 -7.70
C VAL A 14 18.65 -39.89 -6.91
N ALA A 15 19.02 -41.07 -6.38
CA ALA A 15 18.13 -41.88 -5.56
C ALA A 15 17.71 -41.16 -4.26
N GLY A 16 18.64 -40.46 -3.61
CA GLY A 16 18.36 -39.63 -2.44
C GLY A 16 17.39 -38.49 -2.75
N TYR A 17 17.62 -37.77 -3.84
CA TYR A 17 16.73 -36.70 -4.31
C TYR A 17 15.32 -37.21 -4.62
N LEU A 18 15.20 -38.30 -5.39
CA LEU A 18 13.89 -38.89 -5.73
C LEU A 18 13.17 -39.44 -4.49
N GLY A 19 13.91 -39.99 -3.53
CA GLY A 19 13.35 -40.43 -2.24
C GLY A 19 12.77 -39.26 -1.44
N ILE A 20 13.49 -38.13 -1.39
CA ILE A 20 13.00 -36.90 -0.75
C ILE A 20 11.77 -36.39 -1.50
N ALA A 21 11.85 -36.14 -2.81
CA ALA A 21 10.75 -35.60 -3.60
C ALA A 21 9.49 -36.49 -3.56
N GLY A 22 9.65 -37.82 -3.60
CA GLY A 22 8.55 -38.76 -3.45
C GLY A 22 7.89 -38.71 -2.06
N TYR A 23 8.69 -38.58 -1.00
CA TYR A 23 8.16 -38.38 0.35
C TYR A 23 7.43 -37.04 0.50
N LEU A 24 7.98 -35.97 -0.08
CA LEU A 24 7.34 -34.65 -0.10
C LEU A 24 6.00 -34.70 -0.82
N TYR A 25 5.96 -35.32 -1.99
CA TYR A 25 4.74 -35.52 -2.74
C TYR A 25 3.65 -36.22 -1.91
N MET A 26 4.01 -37.29 -1.17
CA MET A 26 3.06 -37.96 -0.26
C MET A 26 2.59 -37.06 0.89
N THR A 27 3.52 -36.32 1.49
CA THR A 27 3.25 -35.42 2.62
C THR A 27 2.34 -34.27 2.21
N ASP A 28 2.68 -33.59 1.12
CA ASP A 28 1.90 -32.49 0.56
C ASP A 28 0.51 -32.98 0.16
N ASN A 29 0.40 -34.14 -0.51
CA ASN A 29 -0.90 -34.68 -0.89
C ASN A 29 -1.77 -35.05 0.33
N THR A 30 -1.16 -35.55 1.42
CA THR A 30 -1.88 -35.84 2.68
C THR A 30 -2.36 -34.54 3.35
N ARG A 31 -1.49 -33.53 3.41
CA ARG A 31 -1.81 -32.20 3.95
C ARG A 31 -2.95 -31.56 3.15
N ASN A 32 -2.87 -31.60 1.83
CA ASN A 32 -3.89 -31.08 0.93
C ASN A 32 -5.28 -31.66 1.23
N ASN A 33 -5.38 -32.97 1.47
CA ASN A 33 -6.64 -33.63 1.79
C ASN A 33 -7.25 -33.19 3.14
N THR A 34 -6.46 -32.60 4.03
CA THR A 34 -6.93 -32.12 5.35
C THR A 34 -7.59 -30.74 5.27
N PHE A 35 -7.19 -29.91 4.31
CA PHE A 35 -7.68 -28.53 4.17
C PHE A 35 -8.81 -28.38 3.14
N ILE A 36 -9.13 -29.43 2.36
CA ILE A 36 -10.19 -29.38 1.35
C ILE A 36 -11.55 -29.40 2.06
N SER A 37 -12.23 -28.25 2.03
CA SER A 37 -13.69 -28.22 2.21
C SER A 37 -14.39 -28.69 0.93
N GLU A 38 -15.62 -29.23 1.03
CA GLU A 38 -16.51 -29.35 -0.13
C GLU A 38 -16.71 -27.94 -0.73
N ALA A 39 -15.94 -27.62 -1.78
CA ALA A 39 -15.90 -26.27 -2.33
C ALA A 39 -17.23 -25.92 -3.00
N LYS A 40 -18.00 -25.02 -2.40
CA LYS A 40 -19.32 -24.59 -2.87
C LYS A 40 -19.31 -23.15 -3.40
N THR A 41 -18.32 -22.35 -3.03
CA THR A 41 -18.18 -20.94 -3.48
C THR A 41 -16.85 -20.71 -4.20
N PRO A 42 -16.75 -19.67 -5.07
CA PRO A 42 -15.48 -19.29 -5.70
C PRO A 42 -14.35 -19.03 -4.68
N ASN A 43 -14.68 -18.41 -3.54
CA ASN A 43 -13.72 -18.16 -2.47
C ASN A 43 -13.16 -19.46 -1.87
N GLN A 44 -14.01 -20.46 -1.62
CA GLN A 44 -13.58 -21.76 -1.12
C GLN A 44 -12.72 -22.50 -2.14
N GLN A 45 -13.07 -22.41 -3.42
CA GLN A 45 -12.28 -23.03 -4.48
C GLN A 45 -10.87 -22.44 -4.57
N VAL A 46 -10.74 -21.10 -4.56
CA VAL A 46 -9.43 -20.43 -4.60
C VAL A 46 -8.63 -20.69 -3.32
N SER A 47 -9.28 -20.66 -2.15
CA SER A 47 -8.62 -21.03 -0.89
C SER A 47 -8.10 -22.47 -0.94
N ASN A 48 -8.86 -23.41 -1.49
CA ASN A 48 -8.42 -24.79 -1.66
C ASN A 48 -7.20 -24.86 -2.60
N ILE A 49 -7.17 -24.11 -3.69
CA ILE A 49 -6.00 -24.06 -4.59
C ILE A 49 -4.76 -23.57 -3.80
N PHE A 50 -4.86 -22.48 -3.05
CA PHE A 50 -3.70 -21.96 -2.29
C PHE A 50 -3.13 -22.99 -1.30
N TYR A 51 -3.99 -23.71 -0.56
CA TYR A 51 -3.52 -24.76 0.34
C TYR A 51 -2.95 -25.97 -0.42
N GLN A 52 -3.63 -26.40 -1.50
CA GLN A 52 -3.20 -27.53 -2.32
C GLN A 52 -1.84 -27.31 -2.98
N LYS A 53 -1.54 -26.07 -3.35
CA LYS A 53 -0.28 -25.67 -3.98
C LYS A 53 0.79 -25.27 -2.97
N GLY A 54 0.47 -25.33 -1.67
CA GLY A 54 1.42 -25.03 -0.59
C GLY A 54 1.84 -23.57 -0.55
N CYS A 55 1.01 -22.64 -1.04
CA CYS A 55 1.33 -21.22 -1.02
C CYS A 55 1.56 -20.70 0.41
N ASP A 56 0.84 -21.25 1.37
CA ASP A 56 0.95 -20.89 2.78
C ASP A 56 2.31 -21.21 3.40
N TYR A 57 3.06 -22.19 2.88
CA TYR A 57 4.38 -22.54 3.43
C TYR A 57 5.33 -21.35 3.52
N CYS A 58 5.29 -20.43 2.54
CA CYS A 58 6.16 -19.26 2.49
C CYS A 58 5.43 -17.93 2.69
N HIS A 59 4.10 -17.92 2.59
CA HIS A 59 3.28 -16.71 2.64
C HIS A 59 2.36 -16.63 3.87
N THR A 60 2.53 -17.50 4.86
CA THR A 60 1.85 -17.39 6.17
C THR A 60 2.85 -17.59 7.30
N ALA A 61 2.54 -17.06 8.48
CA ALA A 61 3.40 -17.14 9.65
C ALA A 61 3.37 -18.52 10.31
N ASN A 62 2.21 -19.19 10.24
CA ASN A 62 1.89 -20.38 11.03
C ASN A 62 1.78 -21.66 10.19
N ALA A 63 2.41 -21.69 9.02
CA ALA A 63 2.40 -22.88 8.19
C ALA A 63 3.01 -24.07 8.96
N SER A 64 2.32 -25.21 8.93
CA SER A 64 2.85 -26.45 9.50
C SER A 64 3.97 -26.97 8.63
N LEU A 65 5.21 -26.70 9.04
CA LEU A 65 6.38 -27.12 8.29
C LEU A 65 6.63 -28.63 8.46
N PRO A 66 7.08 -29.32 7.41
CA PRO A 66 7.44 -30.72 7.49
C PRO A 66 8.67 -30.95 8.37
N PHE A 67 8.83 -32.16 8.93
CA PHE A 67 9.85 -32.46 9.95
C PHE A 67 11.29 -32.10 9.55
N TYR A 68 11.62 -32.20 8.25
CA TYR A 68 12.97 -31.90 7.77
C TYR A 68 13.30 -30.41 7.79
N ALA A 69 12.30 -29.53 7.96
CA ALA A 69 12.51 -28.12 8.23
C ALA A 69 13.29 -27.86 9.54
N ALA A 70 13.41 -28.87 10.41
CA ALA A 70 14.25 -28.83 11.61
C ALA A 70 15.70 -29.30 11.37
N ILE A 71 16.02 -29.87 10.20
CA ILE A 71 17.34 -30.44 9.91
C ILE A 71 18.30 -29.34 9.41
N PRO A 72 19.54 -29.24 9.94
CA PRO A 72 20.55 -28.31 9.42
C PRO A 72 20.82 -28.49 7.92
N GLY A 73 20.88 -27.39 7.19
CA GLY A 73 20.88 -27.32 5.72
C GLY A 73 19.49 -26.94 5.20
N PRO A 74 18.53 -27.88 5.15
CA PRO A 74 17.14 -27.60 4.76
C PRO A 74 16.48 -26.50 5.59
N LYS A 75 16.70 -26.49 6.92
CA LYS A 75 16.18 -25.44 7.81
C LYS A 75 16.56 -24.04 7.32
N GLN A 76 17.84 -23.80 7.06
CA GLN A 76 18.33 -22.48 6.66
C GLN A 76 17.76 -22.05 5.31
N LEU A 77 17.63 -22.99 4.37
CA LEU A 77 17.03 -22.73 3.07
C LEU A 77 15.54 -22.39 3.19
N MET A 78 14.80 -23.17 3.98
CA MET A 78 13.38 -22.91 4.24
C MET A 78 13.17 -21.60 4.98
N ASP A 79 13.94 -21.33 6.03
CA ASP A 79 13.88 -20.06 6.76
C ASP A 79 14.16 -18.87 5.82
N TYR A 80 15.10 -19.02 4.88
CA TYR A 80 15.36 -18.02 3.85
C TYR A 80 14.14 -17.83 2.93
N ASP A 81 13.55 -18.92 2.44
CA ASP A 81 12.39 -18.87 1.54
C ASP A 81 11.15 -18.29 2.22
N ILE A 82 10.91 -18.63 3.48
CA ILE A 82 9.82 -18.11 4.31
C ILE A 82 10.02 -16.62 4.58
N ARG A 83 11.25 -16.19 4.93
CA ARG A 83 11.53 -14.76 5.11
C ARG A 83 11.32 -13.98 3.81
N GLN A 84 11.84 -14.49 2.70
CA GLN A 84 11.69 -13.85 1.39
C GLN A 84 10.22 -13.80 0.95
N GLY A 85 9.47 -14.90 1.10
CA GLY A 85 8.04 -14.97 0.78
C GLY A 85 7.23 -13.95 1.56
N ASN A 86 7.38 -13.95 2.89
CA ASN A 86 6.69 -13.02 3.79
C ASN A 86 7.09 -11.56 3.57
N GLN A 87 8.34 -11.27 3.18
CA GLN A 87 8.76 -9.91 2.82
C GLN A 87 7.97 -9.37 1.61
N HIS A 88 7.75 -10.19 0.58
CA HIS A 88 7.05 -9.77 -0.63
C HIS A 88 5.53 -9.77 -0.46
N PHE A 89 4.98 -10.77 0.24
CA PHE A 89 3.54 -10.96 0.34
C PHE A 89 3.15 -11.88 1.51
N SER A 90 2.23 -11.41 2.36
CA SER A 90 1.52 -12.25 3.31
C SER A 90 0.14 -12.61 2.74
N LEU A 91 -0.16 -13.90 2.69
CA LEU A 91 -1.42 -14.45 2.21
C LEU A 91 -2.49 -14.50 3.33
N GLU A 92 -2.11 -14.22 4.58
CA GLU A 92 -3.01 -14.30 5.74
C GLU A 92 -4.25 -13.39 5.62
N PRO A 93 -4.11 -12.09 5.25
CA PRO A 93 -5.29 -11.21 5.10
C PRO A 93 -6.25 -11.70 4.01
N THR A 94 -5.69 -12.21 2.91
CA THR A 94 -6.47 -12.82 1.82
C THR A 94 -7.22 -14.06 2.29
N LEU A 95 -6.56 -15.01 2.96
CA LEU A 95 -7.21 -16.24 3.45
C LEU A 95 -8.30 -15.94 4.47
N LEU A 96 -8.09 -14.94 5.32
CA LEU A 96 -9.11 -14.49 6.27
C LEU A 96 -10.32 -13.89 5.54
N ALA A 97 -10.09 -13.00 4.57
CA ALA A 97 -11.16 -12.39 3.78
C ALA A 97 -11.96 -13.44 2.98
N LEU A 98 -11.28 -14.43 2.40
CA LEU A 98 -11.89 -15.58 1.73
C LEU A 98 -12.78 -16.40 2.67
N LYS A 99 -12.29 -16.68 3.89
CA LYS A 99 -13.03 -17.43 4.92
C LYS A 99 -14.28 -16.67 5.40
N GLU A 100 -14.17 -15.35 5.55
CA GLU A 100 -15.23 -14.48 6.07
C GLU A 100 -16.17 -13.94 4.97
N ASN A 101 -15.92 -14.27 3.69
CA ASN A 101 -16.65 -13.75 2.54
C ASN A 101 -16.74 -12.22 2.49
N ARG A 102 -15.62 -11.56 2.76
CA ARG A 102 -15.46 -10.10 2.64
C ARG A 102 -14.44 -9.74 1.57
N ALA A 103 -14.33 -8.44 1.31
CA ALA A 103 -13.35 -7.90 0.35
C ALA A 103 -11.93 -8.33 0.71
N VAL A 104 -11.22 -8.90 -0.26
CA VAL A 104 -9.76 -9.09 -0.22
C VAL A 104 -9.08 -7.74 -0.47
N PRO A 105 -7.98 -7.39 0.22
CA PRO A 105 -7.26 -6.14 -0.03
C PRO A 105 -6.88 -5.98 -1.50
N GLU A 106 -7.01 -4.76 -2.05
CA GLU A 106 -6.75 -4.51 -3.48
C GLU A 106 -5.30 -4.85 -3.87
N ALA A 107 -4.34 -4.55 -3.00
CA ALA A 107 -2.92 -4.85 -3.24
C ALA A 107 -2.65 -6.35 -3.26
N ASP A 108 -3.30 -7.12 -2.37
CA ASP A 108 -3.22 -8.58 -2.35
C ASP A 108 -3.75 -9.16 -3.67
N LEU A 109 -4.90 -8.69 -4.14
CA LEU A 109 -5.47 -9.11 -5.43
C LEU A 109 -4.51 -8.82 -6.58
N ALA A 110 -3.89 -7.63 -6.61
CA ALA A 110 -2.93 -7.25 -7.65
C ALA A 110 -1.65 -8.09 -7.61
N LYS A 111 -1.12 -8.40 -6.41
CA LYS A 111 0.05 -9.29 -6.24
C LYS A 111 -0.24 -10.71 -6.69
N ILE A 112 -1.40 -11.25 -6.31
CA ILE A 112 -1.86 -12.58 -6.73
C ILE A 112 -2.00 -12.63 -8.24
N GLU A 113 -2.78 -11.70 -8.83
CA GLU A 113 -2.95 -11.62 -10.28
C GLU A 113 -1.61 -11.50 -11.00
N SER A 114 -0.75 -10.59 -10.55
CA SER A 114 0.55 -10.34 -11.17
C SER A 114 1.44 -11.57 -11.18
N SER A 115 1.49 -12.30 -10.07
CA SER A 115 2.28 -13.52 -9.90
C SER A 115 1.75 -14.69 -10.72
N ILE A 116 0.42 -14.85 -10.77
CA ILE A 116 -0.28 -15.93 -11.46
C ILE A 116 -0.31 -15.70 -12.97
N ALA A 117 -0.53 -14.48 -13.44
CA ALA A 117 -0.52 -14.15 -14.87
C ALA A 117 0.88 -14.29 -15.49
N ARG A 118 1.94 -14.01 -14.73
CA ARG A 118 3.34 -14.04 -15.21
C ARG A 118 4.06 -15.37 -14.97
N ASP A 119 3.38 -16.38 -14.44
CA ASP A 119 3.95 -17.69 -14.10
C ASP A 119 5.18 -17.63 -13.18
N GLN A 120 5.13 -16.72 -12.19
CA GLN A 120 6.25 -16.47 -11.28
C GLN A 120 6.16 -17.28 -9.98
N MET A 121 4.99 -17.86 -9.70
CA MET A 121 4.74 -18.66 -8.52
C MET A 121 4.11 -20.01 -8.89
N PRO A 122 4.52 -21.10 -8.21
CA PRO A 122 5.62 -21.15 -7.24
C PRO A 122 7.02 -21.04 -7.90
N PRO A 123 8.05 -20.59 -7.17
CA PRO A 123 9.40 -20.47 -7.73
C PRO A 123 9.98 -21.83 -8.12
N GLN A 124 10.79 -21.89 -9.18
CA GLN A 124 11.35 -23.16 -9.70
C GLN A 124 12.06 -24.02 -8.64
N ARG A 125 12.81 -23.39 -7.72
CA ARG A 125 13.49 -24.07 -6.60
C ARG A 125 12.52 -24.83 -5.69
N PHE A 126 11.32 -24.28 -5.49
CA PHE A 126 10.28 -24.89 -4.67
C PHE A 126 9.63 -26.03 -5.45
N SER A 127 9.23 -25.77 -6.71
CA SER A 127 8.63 -26.78 -7.60
C SER A 127 9.56 -27.95 -7.90
N ALA A 128 10.87 -27.79 -7.79
CA ALA A 128 11.84 -28.87 -7.93
C ALA A 128 11.72 -29.94 -6.83
N LEU A 129 11.20 -29.59 -5.66
CA LEU A 129 11.00 -30.51 -4.53
C LEU A 129 9.53 -30.83 -4.29
N HIS A 130 8.64 -29.88 -4.60
CA HIS A 130 7.20 -29.96 -4.38
C HIS A 130 6.45 -30.15 -5.70
N TRP A 131 6.56 -31.32 -6.33
CA TRP A 131 6.02 -31.52 -7.68
C TRP A 131 4.49 -31.29 -7.82
N SER A 132 3.74 -31.44 -6.72
CA SER A 132 2.30 -31.16 -6.66
C SER A 132 1.94 -29.67 -6.58
N SER A 133 2.92 -28.77 -6.38
CA SER A 133 2.67 -27.35 -6.19
C SER A 133 2.46 -26.55 -7.47
N SER A 134 2.76 -27.14 -8.63
CA SER A 134 2.61 -26.46 -9.92
C SER A 134 1.15 -26.11 -10.19
N ILE A 135 0.92 -24.88 -10.66
CA ILE A 135 -0.40 -24.35 -11.00
C ILE A 135 -0.67 -24.61 -12.48
N ASN A 136 -1.68 -25.41 -12.78
CA ASN A 136 -2.06 -25.73 -14.15
C ASN A 136 -2.90 -24.59 -14.80
N ALA A 137 -3.23 -24.73 -16.08
CA ALA A 137 -3.96 -23.70 -16.82
C ALA A 137 -5.40 -23.46 -16.30
N GLU A 138 -6.08 -24.50 -15.83
CA GLU A 138 -7.44 -24.40 -15.29
C GLU A 138 -7.44 -23.66 -13.96
N GLU A 139 -6.56 -24.07 -13.02
CA GLU A 139 -6.38 -23.42 -11.73
C GLU A 139 -5.96 -21.96 -11.88
N ARG A 140 -5.09 -21.66 -12.86
CA ARG A 140 -4.66 -20.30 -13.19
C ARG A 140 -5.85 -19.45 -13.61
N ASN A 141 -6.64 -19.92 -14.57
CA ASN A 141 -7.82 -19.19 -15.05
C ASN A 141 -8.83 -18.99 -13.92
N GLN A 142 -9.02 -20.01 -13.07
CA GLN A 142 -9.91 -19.93 -11.92
C GLN A 142 -9.48 -18.83 -10.92
N ILE A 143 -8.19 -18.71 -10.62
CA ILE A 143 -7.69 -17.62 -9.76
C ILE A 143 -7.87 -16.26 -10.45
N LEU A 144 -7.53 -16.14 -11.74
CA LEU A 144 -7.62 -14.86 -12.46
C LEU A 144 -9.06 -14.38 -12.62
N ASP A 145 -10.00 -15.28 -12.91
CA ASP A 145 -11.42 -14.95 -13.00
C ASP A 145 -12.00 -14.63 -11.62
N TRP A 146 -11.56 -15.33 -10.57
CA TRP A 146 -11.89 -14.96 -9.20
C TRP A 146 -11.41 -13.54 -8.85
N VAL A 147 -10.19 -13.14 -9.22
CA VAL A 147 -9.70 -11.75 -9.01
C VAL A 147 -10.64 -10.74 -9.69
N LYS A 148 -11.04 -10.98 -10.94
CA LYS A 148 -11.98 -10.11 -11.65
C LYS A 148 -13.32 -9.99 -10.92
N ILE A 149 -13.85 -11.11 -10.43
CA ILE A 149 -15.10 -11.15 -9.65
C ILE A 149 -14.95 -10.36 -8.35
N GLN A 150 -13.84 -10.52 -7.62
CA GLN A 150 -13.58 -9.77 -6.39
C GLN A 150 -13.57 -8.26 -6.64
N ARG A 151 -12.84 -7.81 -7.69
CA ARG A 151 -12.82 -6.39 -8.07
C ARG A 151 -14.19 -5.87 -8.44
N ALA A 152 -14.91 -6.57 -9.31
CA ALA A 152 -16.25 -6.16 -9.73
C ALA A 152 -17.25 -6.10 -8.57
N THR A 153 -17.12 -6.98 -7.57
CA THR A 153 -18.03 -7.07 -6.43
C THR A 153 -17.75 -6.01 -5.37
N TYR A 154 -16.47 -5.83 -4.99
CA TYR A 154 -16.10 -5.04 -3.82
C TYR A 154 -15.50 -3.67 -4.16
N PHE A 155 -14.99 -3.51 -5.38
CA PHE A 155 -14.31 -2.30 -5.83
C PHE A 155 -14.88 -1.84 -7.19
N PRO A 156 -16.19 -1.57 -7.30
CA PRO A 156 -16.77 -1.14 -8.56
C PRO A 156 -16.14 0.19 -9.01
N SER A 157 -15.60 0.18 -10.22
CA SER A 157 -15.06 1.37 -10.88
C SER A 157 -16.18 2.13 -11.59
N ASN A 158 -16.08 3.46 -11.65
CA ASN A 158 -16.96 4.30 -12.46
C ASN A 158 -16.59 4.27 -13.96
N SER A 159 -15.83 3.25 -14.41
CA SER A 159 -15.49 3.02 -15.81
C SER A 159 -16.54 2.14 -16.49
N HIS A 160 -16.98 2.52 -17.68
CA HIS A 160 -17.92 1.73 -18.50
C HIS A 160 -17.20 0.82 -19.52
N SER A 161 -15.90 0.59 -19.34
CA SER A 161 -15.05 -0.16 -20.27
C SER A 161 -14.46 -1.42 -19.63
N GLU A 162 -13.77 -2.25 -20.41
CA GLU A 162 -12.97 -3.39 -19.90
C GLU A 162 -11.93 -2.96 -18.83
N MET A 163 -11.60 -1.67 -18.74
CA MET A 163 -10.70 -1.13 -17.72
C MET A 163 -11.28 -1.20 -16.29
N GLN A 164 -12.58 -1.49 -16.13
CA GLN A 164 -13.21 -1.65 -14.81
C GLN A 164 -12.59 -2.80 -13.97
N HIS A 165 -11.89 -3.74 -14.62
CA HIS A 165 -11.26 -4.89 -13.96
C HIS A 165 -9.78 -4.68 -13.61
N LEU A 166 -9.21 -3.52 -13.94
CA LEU A 166 -7.82 -3.21 -13.65
C LEU A 166 -7.59 -2.98 -12.15
N ALA A 167 -6.34 -3.20 -11.72
CA ALA A 167 -5.89 -2.85 -10.37
C ALA A 167 -5.83 -1.33 -10.13
N LEU A 168 -5.87 -0.51 -11.19
CA LEU A 168 -5.83 0.95 -11.15
C LEU A 168 -7.23 1.49 -11.46
N GLN A 169 -7.73 2.41 -10.64
CA GLN A 169 -9.09 2.93 -10.76
C GLN A 169 -9.12 4.46 -10.80
N PRO A 170 -10.06 5.08 -11.54
CA PRO A 170 -10.19 6.53 -11.56
C PRO A 170 -10.72 7.07 -10.22
N ILE A 171 -10.38 8.32 -9.88
CA ILE A 171 -11.05 9.02 -8.77
C ILE A 171 -12.53 9.21 -9.11
N PRO A 172 -13.46 8.98 -8.16
CA PRO A 172 -14.86 9.33 -8.35
C PRO A 172 -15.03 10.86 -8.43
N ASP A 173 -15.94 11.33 -9.27
CA ASP A 173 -16.10 12.78 -9.53
C ASP A 173 -16.52 13.58 -8.28
N ALA A 174 -17.21 12.93 -7.34
CA ALA A 174 -17.55 13.50 -6.04
C ALA A 174 -17.76 12.40 -5.00
N LEU A 175 -17.61 12.76 -3.72
CA LEU A 175 -18.01 11.97 -2.57
C LEU A 175 -19.24 12.59 -1.89
N LEU A 176 -20.04 11.76 -1.24
CA LEU A 176 -21.13 12.26 -0.41
C LEU A 176 -20.56 12.86 0.88
N VAL A 177 -20.95 14.10 1.15
CA VAL A 177 -20.51 14.87 2.32
C VAL A 177 -21.66 15.70 2.90
N ASP A 178 -21.57 16.04 4.18
CA ASP A 178 -22.43 17.02 4.85
C ASP A 178 -21.88 18.43 4.67
N SER A 179 -22.54 19.25 3.83
CA SER A 179 -22.05 20.59 3.49
C SER A 179 -21.90 21.54 4.69
N GLN A 180 -22.69 21.38 5.76
CA GLN A 180 -22.55 22.24 6.95
C GLN A 180 -21.28 21.89 7.71
N LYS A 181 -21.01 20.59 7.88
CA LYS A 181 -19.77 20.10 8.49
C LYS A 181 -18.55 20.40 7.64
N VAL A 182 -18.65 20.32 6.31
CA VAL A 182 -17.58 20.73 5.37
C VAL A 182 -17.22 22.19 5.55
N ALA A 183 -18.20 23.10 5.62
CA ALA A 183 -17.94 24.53 5.80
C ALA A 183 -17.22 24.80 7.14
N LEU A 184 -17.66 24.13 8.19
CA LEU A 184 -17.02 24.20 9.51
C LEU A 184 -15.61 23.61 9.51
N GLY A 185 -15.43 22.44 8.91
CA GLY A 185 -14.13 21.78 8.75
C GLY A 185 -13.14 22.60 7.95
N SER A 186 -13.58 23.22 6.87
CA SER A 186 -12.78 24.14 6.06
C SER A 186 -12.27 25.31 6.91
N ARG A 187 -13.15 25.89 7.73
CA ARG A 187 -12.76 26.97 8.65
C ARG A 187 -11.72 26.48 9.66
N LEU A 188 -11.93 25.31 10.27
CA LEU A 188 -11.02 24.71 11.26
C LEU A 188 -9.66 24.32 10.65
N PHE A 189 -9.64 23.76 9.45
CA PHE A 189 -8.41 23.38 8.72
C PHE A 189 -7.47 24.57 8.51
N HIS A 190 -8.03 25.77 8.39
CA HIS A 190 -7.29 27.03 8.22
C HIS A 190 -7.18 27.85 9.53
N ASP A 191 -7.70 27.35 10.66
CA ASP A 191 -7.74 28.11 11.91
C ASP A 191 -6.46 27.87 12.72
N PRO A 192 -5.61 28.89 12.92
CA PRO A 192 -4.37 28.69 13.63
C PRO A 192 -4.59 28.50 15.14
N ARG A 193 -5.79 28.77 15.67
CA ARG A 193 -6.12 28.57 17.10
C ARG A 193 -6.12 27.11 17.54
N LEU A 194 -6.03 26.17 16.60
CA LEU A 194 -5.77 24.77 16.89
C LEU A 194 -4.33 24.54 17.43
N SER A 195 -3.40 25.47 17.19
CA SER A 195 -2.03 25.43 17.73
C SER A 195 -1.89 26.17 19.05
N GLY A 196 -0.89 25.78 19.84
CA GLY A 196 -0.60 26.29 21.17
C GLY A 196 -0.38 27.81 21.19
N ASP A 197 0.35 28.33 20.20
CA ASP A 197 0.70 29.76 20.08
C ASP A 197 -0.18 30.55 19.10
N ASN A 198 -1.21 29.91 18.53
CA ASN A 198 -2.10 30.45 17.51
C ASN A 198 -1.39 30.87 16.20
N THR A 199 -0.30 30.19 15.80
CA THR A 199 0.44 30.51 14.56
C THR A 199 0.32 29.46 13.46
N ILE A 200 -0.04 28.21 13.79
CA ILE A 200 -0.06 27.07 12.86
C ILE A 200 -1.46 26.49 12.71
N SER A 201 -1.84 26.20 11.47
CA SER A 201 -3.04 25.44 11.11
C SER A 201 -2.66 24.24 10.24
N CYS A 202 -3.62 23.37 9.91
CA CYS A 202 -3.40 22.28 8.96
C CYS A 202 -2.90 22.84 7.61
N ALA A 203 -3.48 23.96 7.16
CA ALA A 203 -3.10 24.65 5.93
C ALA A 203 -1.67 25.23 5.95
N SER A 204 -0.99 25.32 7.10
CA SER A 204 0.41 25.75 7.17
C SER A 204 1.38 24.70 6.60
N CYS A 205 1.06 23.41 6.78
CA CYS A 205 1.88 22.29 6.28
C CYS A 205 1.26 21.61 5.06
N HIS A 206 -0.07 21.68 4.90
CA HIS A 206 -0.82 21.07 3.80
C HIS A 206 -1.42 22.14 2.89
N LEU A 207 -0.56 22.83 2.14
CA LEU A 207 -0.94 23.96 1.31
C LEU A 207 -1.75 23.48 0.09
N LEU A 208 -3.05 23.80 0.06
CA LEU A 208 -3.95 23.36 -1.02
C LEU A 208 -3.55 23.90 -2.40
N ASN A 209 -2.85 25.03 -2.47
CA ASN A 209 -2.31 25.60 -3.71
C ASN A 209 -0.93 25.03 -4.11
N LYS A 210 -0.37 24.09 -3.34
CA LYS A 210 0.89 23.41 -3.63
C LYS A 210 0.76 21.88 -3.51
N GLY A 211 -0.29 21.33 -4.13
CA GLY A 211 -0.50 19.89 -4.13
C GLY A 211 -0.82 19.29 -2.76
N GLY A 212 -1.26 20.10 -1.77
CA GLY A 212 -1.65 19.63 -0.44
C GLY A 212 -0.47 19.32 0.49
N VAL A 213 0.71 19.86 0.20
CA VAL A 213 1.96 19.70 0.98
C VAL A 213 2.66 21.04 1.16
N ASP A 214 3.78 21.07 1.92
CA ASP A 214 4.60 22.27 2.14
C ASP A 214 5.82 22.37 1.19
N ASN A 215 6.11 21.30 0.43
CA ASN A 215 7.30 21.10 -0.38
C ASN A 215 8.63 21.22 0.39
N LEU A 216 8.62 20.85 1.68
CA LEU A 216 9.81 20.81 2.52
C LEU A 216 10.27 19.35 2.72
N ALA A 217 11.55 19.17 3.05
CA ALA A 217 12.04 17.85 3.45
C ALA A 217 11.33 17.34 4.70
N THR A 218 11.18 18.23 5.69
CA THR A 218 10.32 18.02 6.87
C THR A 218 9.63 19.33 7.23
N SER A 219 8.41 19.21 7.74
CA SER A 219 7.57 20.36 8.10
C SER A 219 8.11 21.15 9.28
N THR A 220 7.66 22.39 9.38
CA THR A 220 8.06 23.33 10.44
C THR A 220 6.88 23.57 11.37
N GLY A 221 7.00 23.14 12.62
CA GLY A 221 6.02 23.37 13.67
C GLY A 221 6.27 24.63 14.48
N VAL A 222 5.57 24.73 15.61
CA VAL A 222 5.67 25.82 16.59
C VAL A 222 7.12 26.00 17.04
N ASP A 223 7.52 27.25 17.28
CA ASP A 223 8.90 27.65 17.61
C ASP A 223 9.95 27.30 16.53
N GLY A 224 9.53 27.04 15.30
CA GLY A 224 10.43 26.68 14.20
C GLY A 224 10.98 25.26 14.29
N GLN A 225 10.39 24.41 15.14
CA GLN A 225 10.78 23.02 15.30
C GLN A 225 10.60 22.25 13.99
N LYS A 226 11.46 21.26 13.75
CA LYS A 226 11.40 20.41 12.55
C LYS A 226 10.89 19.03 12.90
N GLY A 227 9.90 18.56 12.14
CA GLY A 227 9.46 17.17 12.21
C GLY A 227 10.53 16.20 11.68
N GLY A 228 10.31 14.90 11.90
CA GLY A 228 11.21 13.82 11.44
C GLY A 228 10.89 13.27 10.05
N ILE A 229 9.72 13.61 9.50
CA ILE A 229 9.17 12.99 8.29
C ILE A 229 8.62 14.06 7.33
N ASN A 230 8.60 13.75 6.04
CA ASN A 230 7.96 14.55 5.00
C ASN A 230 6.43 14.50 5.14
N ALA A 231 5.76 15.65 5.05
CA ALA A 231 4.31 15.74 5.12
C ALA A 231 3.67 15.18 3.84
N PRO A 232 2.89 14.09 3.91
CA PRO A 232 2.16 13.58 2.75
C PRO A 232 1.03 14.55 2.37
N THR A 233 0.56 14.46 1.13
CA THR A 233 -0.56 15.30 0.67
C THR A 233 -1.87 14.95 1.37
N VAL A 234 -2.67 15.99 1.66
CA VAL A 234 -4.09 15.82 2.07
C VAL A 234 -4.99 15.45 0.90
N PHE A 235 -4.57 15.71 -0.35
CA PHE A 235 -5.39 15.39 -1.51
C PHE A 235 -5.55 13.88 -1.66
N ASN A 236 -6.80 13.44 -1.83
CA ASN A 236 -7.20 12.04 -1.98
C ASN A 236 -6.88 11.17 -0.75
N ALA A 237 -6.49 11.74 0.39
CA ALA A 237 -6.11 10.98 1.59
C ALA A 237 -7.29 10.16 2.16
N VAL A 238 -8.52 10.58 1.88
CA VAL A 238 -9.77 9.82 2.16
C VAL A 238 -9.77 8.41 1.57
N PHE A 239 -9.03 8.15 0.50
CA PHE A 239 -8.95 6.84 -0.14
C PHE A 239 -7.85 5.93 0.43
N ASN A 240 -7.05 6.39 1.39
CA ASN A 240 -6.08 5.53 2.05
C ASN A 240 -6.78 4.52 2.98
N VAL A 241 -6.21 3.33 3.13
CA VAL A 241 -6.69 2.30 4.06
C VAL A 241 -6.57 2.76 5.53
N GLU A 242 -5.49 3.49 5.83
CA GLU A 242 -5.18 4.12 7.11
C GLU A 242 -4.31 5.37 6.82
N GLN A 243 -4.15 6.26 7.78
CA GLN A 243 -3.43 7.53 7.64
C GLN A 243 -2.02 7.50 8.24
N PHE A 244 -1.23 8.54 7.92
CA PHE A 244 0.23 8.61 8.14
C PHE A 244 1.03 7.58 7.32
N TRP A 245 2.36 7.70 7.36
CA TRP A 245 3.31 6.80 6.69
C TRP A 245 3.37 5.40 7.33
N ASP A 246 3.12 5.30 8.63
CA ASP A 246 3.14 4.08 9.43
C ASP A 246 1.74 3.51 9.69
N GLY A 247 0.68 4.18 9.23
CA GLY A 247 -0.69 3.69 9.38
C GLY A 247 -1.29 3.84 10.76
N ARG A 248 -0.72 4.67 11.64
CA ARG A 248 -1.13 4.68 13.06
C ARG A 248 -2.53 5.22 13.35
N ALA A 249 -3.19 5.84 12.35
CA ALA A 249 -4.55 6.33 12.46
C ALA A 249 -5.46 5.62 11.43
N VAL A 250 -6.60 5.09 11.86
CA VAL A 250 -7.47 4.27 11.02
C VAL A 250 -8.24 5.06 9.97
N ASP A 251 -8.43 6.37 10.18
CA ASP A 251 -9.12 7.28 9.26
C ASP A 251 -8.66 8.73 9.42
N LEU A 252 -9.25 9.64 8.64
CA LEU A 252 -8.96 11.08 8.67
C LEU A 252 -9.32 11.73 10.01
N GLN A 253 -10.42 11.31 10.64
CA GLN A 253 -10.85 11.87 11.92
C GLN A 253 -9.83 11.58 13.01
N GLN A 254 -9.40 10.32 13.13
CA GLN A 254 -8.35 9.96 14.08
C GLN A 254 -7.01 10.64 13.74
N GLN A 255 -6.70 10.81 12.45
CA GLN A 255 -5.50 11.51 12.01
C GLN A 255 -5.50 12.97 12.46
N ALA A 256 -6.61 13.70 12.26
CA ALA A 256 -6.77 15.09 12.65
C ALA A 256 -6.63 15.31 14.17
N GLY A 257 -6.80 14.25 14.97
CA GLY A 257 -6.55 14.26 16.42
C GLY A 257 -5.08 14.43 16.81
N GLY A 258 -4.14 14.01 15.96
CA GLY A 258 -2.71 13.94 16.26
C GLY A 258 -1.98 15.29 16.21
N PRO A 259 -1.96 15.99 15.06
CA PRO A 259 -1.20 17.22 14.86
C PRO A 259 -1.41 18.31 15.91
N PRO A 260 -2.65 18.61 16.37
CA PRO A 260 -2.92 19.64 17.38
C PRO A 260 -2.10 19.48 18.66
N LEU A 261 -1.94 18.23 19.13
CA LEU A 261 -1.25 17.92 20.38
C LEU A 261 0.23 17.54 20.19
N ASN A 262 0.70 17.41 18.95
CA ASN A 262 2.10 17.05 18.71
C ASN A 262 3.02 18.25 19.00
N PRO A 263 3.99 18.13 19.94
CA PRO A 263 4.83 19.24 20.37
C PRO A 263 5.77 19.80 19.29
N VAL A 264 6.05 19.04 18.23
CA VAL A 264 6.88 19.50 17.09
C VAL A 264 6.05 19.94 15.89
N GLU A 265 4.71 19.91 16.01
CA GLU A 265 3.77 20.38 14.99
C GLU A 265 2.98 21.59 15.52
N MET A 266 1.80 21.39 16.11
CA MET A 266 0.91 22.47 16.54
C MET A 266 0.99 22.75 18.06
N ALA A 267 1.53 21.83 18.85
CA ALA A 267 1.92 22.03 20.25
C ALA A 267 0.86 22.59 21.21
N SER A 268 -0.44 22.37 20.96
CA SER A 268 -1.46 22.62 21.97
C SER A 268 -1.32 21.61 23.12
N THR A 269 -1.57 22.04 24.35
CA THR A 269 -1.39 21.18 25.55
C THR A 269 -2.57 20.27 25.82
N SER A 270 -3.75 20.63 25.30
CA SER A 270 -4.99 19.88 25.50
C SER A 270 -6.09 20.33 24.53
N TRP A 271 -7.12 19.49 24.35
CA TRP A 271 -8.31 19.89 23.60
C TRP A 271 -9.14 20.94 24.35
N GLU A 272 -9.11 20.97 25.68
CA GLU A 272 -9.73 22.01 26.48
C GLU A 272 -9.15 23.40 26.17
N GLU A 273 -7.84 23.49 25.97
CA GLU A 273 -7.16 24.72 25.54
C GLU A 273 -7.67 25.18 24.16
N ILE A 274 -7.70 24.27 23.19
CA ILE A 274 -8.18 24.53 21.83
C ILE A 274 -9.63 25.01 21.87
N ILE A 275 -10.50 24.30 22.58
CA ILE A 275 -11.92 24.63 22.71
C ILE A 275 -12.10 26.01 23.34
N ALA A 276 -11.35 26.32 24.40
CA ALA A 276 -11.42 27.63 25.06
C ALA A 276 -11.04 28.79 24.11
N LYS A 277 -10.09 28.56 23.20
CA LYS A 277 -9.71 29.53 22.13
C LYS A 277 -10.81 29.68 21.08
N LEU A 278 -11.36 28.56 20.58
CA LEU A 278 -12.41 28.55 19.55
C LEU A 278 -13.72 29.18 20.05
N GLN A 279 -14.08 28.96 21.32
CA GLN A 279 -15.28 29.53 21.94
C GLN A 279 -15.26 31.06 22.06
N GLN A 280 -14.10 31.71 21.90
CA GLN A 280 -14.02 33.18 21.84
C GLN A 280 -14.56 33.76 20.53
N ASP A 281 -14.93 32.91 19.57
CA ASP A 281 -15.52 33.28 18.29
C ASP A 281 -17.04 33.02 18.30
N PRO A 282 -17.88 34.07 18.44
CA PRO A 282 -19.32 33.91 18.55
C PRO A 282 -19.93 33.28 17.31
N GLN A 283 -19.41 33.63 16.12
CA GLN A 283 -19.92 33.10 14.86
C GLN A 283 -19.57 31.62 14.72
N LEU A 284 -18.30 31.24 14.96
CA LEU A 284 -17.90 29.84 14.92
C LEU A 284 -18.73 29.01 15.90
N THR A 285 -18.94 29.51 17.11
CA THR A 285 -19.74 28.82 18.14
C THR A 285 -21.19 28.64 17.71
N GLN A 286 -21.78 29.63 17.05
CA GLN A 286 -23.12 29.50 16.48
C GLN A 286 -23.18 28.46 15.35
N ASP A 287 -22.20 28.49 14.44
CA ASP A 287 -22.12 27.53 13.32
C ASP A 287 -21.91 26.10 13.86
N PHE A 288 -21.06 25.94 14.87
CA PHE A 288 -20.78 24.65 15.52
C PHE A 288 -22.02 24.07 16.20
N ALA A 289 -22.79 24.90 16.92
CA ALA A 289 -24.02 24.45 17.57
C ALA A 289 -25.10 24.01 16.58
N GLN A 290 -25.08 24.51 15.34
CA GLN A 290 -26.00 24.07 14.28
C GLN A 290 -25.60 22.71 13.71
N ALA A 291 -24.31 22.49 13.45
CA ALA A 291 -23.80 21.24 12.89
C ALA A 291 -23.70 20.11 13.93
N TYR A 292 -23.42 20.46 15.19
CA TYR A 292 -23.14 19.53 16.29
C TYR A 292 -23.91 19.92 17.56
N PRO A 293 -25.10 19.35 17.80
CA PRO A 293 -25.89 19.60 19.01
C PRO A 293 -25.17 19.26 20.33
N GLN A 294 -24.18 18.37 20.29
CA GLN A 294 -23.32 18.02 21.42
C GLN A 294 -22.30 19.11 21.79
N GLY A 295 -22.10 20.11 20.92
CA GLY A 295 -21.12 21.17 21.10
C GLY A 295 -19.67 20.72 20.83
N TYR A 296 -18.71 21.57 21.20
CA TYR A 296 -17.29 21.32 20.98
C TYR A 296 -16.77 20.12 21.80
N SER A 297 -15.99 19.29 21.13
CA SER A 297 -15.18 18.18 21.65
C SER A 297 -14.11 17.82 20.62
N GLU A 298 -13.08 17.09 21.01
CA GLU A 298 -12.10 16.48 20.09
C GLU A 298 -12.81 15.77 18.93
N ASP A 299 -13.74 14.86 19.24
CA ASP A 299 -14.51 14.10 18.25
C ASP A 299 -15.21 15.00 17.23
N THR A 300 -15.92 16.03 17.67
CA THR A 300 -16.66 16.91 16.74
C THR A 300 -15.78 17.83 15.92
N ILE A 301 -14.66 18.29 16.47
CA ILE A 301 -13.72 19.16 15.75
C ILE A 301 -13.02 18.34 14.66
N THR A 302 -12.54 17.15 15.02
CA THR A 302 -11.89 16.23 14.10
C THR A 302 -12.86 15.66 13.06
N ASP A 303 -14.13 15.38 13.41
CA ASP A 303 -15.17 14.96 12.44
C ASP A 303 -15.42 16.07 11.40
N ALA A 304 -15.50 17.33 11.82
CA ALA A 304 -15.67 18.44 10.89
C ALA A 304 -14.49 18.56 9.93
N ILE A 305 -13.25 18.52 10.44
CA ILE A 305 -12.03 18.57 9.63
C ILE A 305 -12.00 17.40 8.64
N ALA A 306 -12.24 16.17 9.10
CA ALA A 306 -12.27 14.99 8.26
C ALA A 306 -13.36 15.08 7.18
N GLU A 307 -14.53 15.63 7.49
CA GLU A 307 -15.60 15.85 6.52
C GLU A 307 -15.18 16.84 5.42
N PHE A 308 -14.47 17.90 5.78
CA PHE A 308 -13.84 18.79 4.79
C PHE A 308 -12.78 18.06 3.97
N GLU A 309 -11.90 17.27 4.58
CA GLU A 309 -10.85 16.53 3.88
C GLU A 309 -11.40 15.50 2.87
N LYS A 310 -12.62 14.96 3.07
CA LYS A 310 -13.32 14.15 2.05
C LYS A 310 -13.55 14.91 0.75
N THR A 311 -13.63 16.24 0.80
CA THR A 311 -13.82 17.11 -0.38
C THR A 311 -12.51 17.42 -1.10
N LEU A 312 -11.36 17.16 -0.45
CA LEU A 312 -10.03 17.37 -1.01
C LEU A 312 -9.67 16.23 -1.97
N THR A 313 -10.52 15.96 -2.96
CA THR A 313 -10.26 15.01 -4.04
C THR A 313 -9.82 15.75 -5.30
N THR A 314 -9.01 15.09 -6.13
CA THR A 314 -8.54 15.64 -7.40
C THR A 314 -8.87 14.71 -8.58
N PRO A 315 -10.13 14.67 -9.05
CA PRO A 315 -10.52 13.91 -10.24
C PRO A 315 -9.97 14.53 -11.54
N ASN A 316 -10.38 13.99 -12.68
CA ASN A 316 -10.11 14.54 -14.03
C ASN A 316 -8.62 14.64 -14.39
N SER A 317 -7.75 13.81 -13.80
CA SER A 317 -6.40 13.67 -14.34
C SER A 317 -6.45 13.06 -15.74
N PRO A 318 -5.46 13.33 -16.63
CA PRO A 318 -5.38 12.65 -17.92
C PRO A 318 -5.46 11.11 -17.81
N PHE A 319 -4.93 10.54 -16.73
CA PHE A 319 -5.06 9.12 -16.46
C PHE A 319 -6.47 8.69 -16.03
N ASP A 320 -7.20 9.51 -15.27
CA ASP A 320 -8.61 9.22 -14.95
C ASP A 320 -9.48 9.20 -16.22
N HIS A 321 -9.27 10.13 -17.15
CA HIS A 321 -9.93 10.13 -18.46
C HIS A 321 -9.58 8.86 -19.26
N TYR A 322 -8.31 8.47 -19.27
CA TYR A 322 -7.88 7.22 -19.89
C TYR A 322 -8.60 6.01 -19.29
N LEU A 323 -8.66 5.89 -17.96
CA LEU A 323 -9.34 4.80 -17.25
C LEU A 323 -10.86 4.79 -17.48
N LYS A 324 -11.46 5.94 -17.80
CA LYS A 324 -12.88 6.08 -18.19
C LYS A 324 -13.13 5.72 -19.67
N GLY A 325 -12.09 5.40 -20.44
CA GLY A 325 -12.18 4.91 -21.82
C GLY A 325 -11.69 5.91 -22.88
N GLU A 326 -11.24 7.10 -22.49
CA GLU A 326 -10.68 8.10 -23.41
C GLU A 326 -9.21 7.78 -23.69
N THR A 327 -8.93 6.78 -24.52
CA THR A 327 -7.56 6.28 -24.73
C THR A 327 -6.58 7.32 -25.29
N GLN A 328 -7.08 8.42 -25.86
CA GLN A 328 -6.28 9.54 -26.38
C GLN A 328 -5.95 10.60 -25.31
N ALA A 329 -6.45 10.45 -24.08
CA ALA A 329 -6.14 11.35 -22.97
C ALA A 329 -4.67 11.25 -22.52
N LEU A 330 -4.03 10.10 -22.75
CA LEU A 330 -2.59 9.94 -22.56
C LEU A 330 -1.82 10.11 -23.87
N THR A 331 -0.71 10.84 -23.81
CA THR A 331 0.29 10.89 -24.87
C THR A 331 0.97 9.53 -25.08
N ALA A 332 1.67 9.35 -26.19
CA ALA A 332 2.39 8.11 -26.48
C ALA A 332 3.47 7.78 -25.41
N SER A 333 4.18 8.79 -24.90
CA SER A 333 5.18 8.62 -23.84
C SER A 333 4.51 8.19 -22.53
N GLN A 334 3.38 8.81 -22.15
CA GLN A 334 2.59 8.40 -20.98
C GLN A 334 2.05 6.96 -21.09
N GLN A 335 1.56 6.55 -22.25
CA GLN A 335 1.11 5.16 -22.45
C GLN A 335 2.27 4.16 -22.34
N LYS A 336 3.44 4.51 -22.90
CA LYS A 336 4.66 3.69 -22.74
C LYS A 336 5.11 3.65 -21.27
N GLY A 337 5.03 4.77 -20.56
CA GLY A 337 5.28 4.87 -19.13
C GLY A 337 4.38 3.98 -18.29
N LEU A 338 3.08 3.97 -18.57
CA LEU A 338 2.12 3.07 -17.93
C LEU A 338 2.48 1.61 -18.17
N ALA A 339 2.82 1.24 -19.41
CA ALA A 339 3.23 -0.13 -19.72
C ALA A 339 4.50 -0.53 -18.96
N LEU A 340 5.50 0.36 -18.87
CA LEU A 340 6.72 0.15 -18.10
C LEU A 340 6.43 0.06 -16.60
N PHE A 341 5.53 0.89 -16.07
CA PHE A 341 5.08 0.85 -14.68
C PHE A 341 4.49 -0.52 -14.31
N GLN A 342 3.63 -1.07 -15.17
CA GLN A 342 3.04 -2.41 -14.99
C GLN A 342 4.05 -3.55 -15.24
N GLN A 343 4.94 -3.39 -16.22
CA GLN A 343 6.00 -4.37 -16.50
C GLN A 343 6.95 -4.53 -15.31
N ASN A 344 7.24 -3.42 -14.63
CA ASN A 344 8.06 -3.37 -13.42
C ASN A 344 7.25 -3.60 -12.12
N LYS A 345 5.97 -3.99 -12.24
CA LYS A 345 5.08 -4.41 -11.14
C LYS A 345 4.79 -3.32 -10.12
N CYS A 346 4.93 -2.05 -10.48
CA CYS A 346 4.61 -0.94 -9.58
C CYS A 346 3.11 -0.96 -9.21
N ASP A 347 2.27 -1.46 -10.12
CA ASP A 347 0.82 -1.72 -9.97
C ASP A 347 0.46 -2.91 -9.06
N THR A 348 1.42 -3.45 -8.30
CA THR A 348 1.15 -4.44 -7.25
C THR A 348 1.11 -3.83 -5.84
N CYS A 349 1.68 -2.64 -5.69
CA CYS A 349 1.74 -1.88 -4.43
C CYS A 349 0.99 -0.54 -4.54
N HIS A 350 1.02 0.06 -5.73
CA HIS A 350 0.34 1.30 -6.07
C HIS A 350 -0.95 1.01 -6.84
N VAL A 351 -2.00 0.70 -6.10
CA VAL A 351 -3.28 0.17 -6.62
C VAL A 351 -4.48 1.02 -6.20
N GLY A 352 -5.65 0.64 -6.70
CA GLY A 352 -6.95 1.18 -6.35
C GLY A 352 -7.15 2.59 -6.85
N LYS A 353 -8.13 3.27 -6.25
CA LYS A 353 -8.47 4.65 -6.59
C LYS A 353 -7.31 5.58 -6.38
N ASN A 354 -6.52 5.42 -5.32
CA ASN A 354 -5.42 6.35 -5.00
C ASN A 354 -4.08 5.99 -5.65
N ILE A 355 -4.00 4.88 -6.40
CA ILE A 355 -2.75 4.36 -7.00
C ILE A 355 -1.68 4.27 -5.89
N GLY A 356 -2.05 3.65 -4.77
CA GLY A 356 -1.33 3.72 -3.50
C GLY A 356 -2.29 3.76 -2.32
N GLY A 357 -1.73 3.77 -1.11
CA GLY A 357 -2.47 3.91 0.14
C GLY A 357 -3.21 2.66 0.58
N GLN A 358 -3.06 1.52 -0.10
CA GLN A 358 -3.84 0.30 0.14
C GLN A 358 -3.07 -0.81 0.87
N SER A 359 -1.79 -0.63 1.15
CA SER A 359 -0.93 -1.70 1.72
C SER A 359 0.31 -1.15 2.43
N TYR A 360 0.94 -2.02 3.23
CA TYR A 360 2.21 -1.77 3.92
C TYR A 360 3.33 -2.59 3.29
N GLU A 361 4.26 -1.91 2.63
CA GLU A 361 5.30 -2.55 1.86
C GLU A 361 6.67 -2.31 2.46
N PHE A 362 7.48 -3.36 2.46
CA PHE A 362 8.86 -3.29 2.91
C PHE A 362 9.67 -2.41 1.95
N LEU A 363 10.30 -1.37 2.47
CA LEU A 363 11.19 -0.51 1.69
C LEU A 363 12.60 -1.13 1.65
N GLY A 364 13.02 -1.58 0.47
CA GLY A 364 14.29 -2.29 0.25
C GLY A 364 14.15 -3.76 -0.16
N LEU A 365 13.12 -4.15 -0.91
CA LEU A 365 12.90 -5.57 -1.31
C LEU A 365 14.08 -6.21 -2.08
N LYS A 366 14.89 -5.40 -2.76
CA LYS A 366 15.99 -5.81 -3.66
C LYS A 366 17.33 -5.18 -3.31
N GLY A 367 17.37 -4.31 -2.30
CA GLY A 367 18.60 -3.68 -1.81
C GLY A 367 18.35 -2.98 -0.48
N ASP A 368 19.40 -2.76 0.29
CA ASP A 368 19.30 -2.14 1.62
C ASP A 368 19.19 -0.61 1.51
N TYR A 369 17.95 -0.13 1.37
CA TYR A 369 17.65 1.30 1.25
C TYR A 369 18.23 2.11 2.42
N PHE A 370 18.07 1.61 3.65
CA PHE A 370 18.45 2.36 4.84
C PHE A 370 19.96 2.40 5.07
N ALA A 371 20.69 1.36 4.68
CA ALA A 371 22.14 1.39 4.68
C ALA A 371 22.70 2.31 3.57
N ASP A 372 22.11 2.27 2.37
CA ASP A 372 22.64 2.98 1.20
C ASP A 372 22.32 4.49 1.18
N ARG A 373 21.25 4.94 1.85
CA ARG A 373 20.79 6.35 1.78
C ARG A 373 21.68 7.37 2.50
N GLN A 374 22.69 6.92 3.25
CA GLN A 374 23.65 7.77 3.99
C GLN A 374 23.00 8.74 4.99
N LYS A 375 21.93 8.31 5.66
CA LYS A 375 21.27 9.03 6.76
C LYS A 375 21.25 8.16 8.01
N GLU A 376 21.40 8.78 9.17
CA GLU A 376 21.19 8.10 10.45
C GLU A 376 19.75 7.55 10.51
N GLN A 377 19.60 6.31 10.98
CA GLN A 377 18.28 5.73 11.18
C GLN A 377 17.63 6.36 12.41
N THR A 378 16.41 6.85 12.24
CA THR A 378 15.57 7.38 13.31
C THR A 378 14.48 6.38 13.67
N THR A 379 13.69 6.68 14.69
CA THR A 379 12.50 5.90 15.02
C THR A 379 11.48 5.88 13.88
N ASP A 380 11.39 6.95 13.08
CA ASP A 380 10.47 7.03 11.94
C ASP A 380 10.80 6.00 10.85
N ASP A 381 12.08 5.62 10.72
CA ASP A 381 12.53 4.61 9.77
C ASP A 381 12.05 3.20 10.11
N LEU A 382 11.63 2.94 11.36
CA LEU A 382 11.05 1.65 11.75
C LEU A 382 9.66 1.42 11.10
N GLY A 383 8.98 2.49 10.66
CA GLY A 383 7.72 2.42 9.93
C GLY A 383 6.60 1.77 10.75
N ARG A 384 5.86 0.84 10.14
CA ARG A 384 4.70 0.15 10.71
C ARG A 384 5.01 -0.59 12.01
N PHE A 385 6.27 -1.00 12.23
CA PHE A 385 6.70 -1.57 13.50
C PHE A 385 6.39 -0.68 14.71
N ASN A 386 6.45 0.64 14.55
CA ASN A 386 6.11 1.59 15.63
C ASN A 386 4.66 1.45 16.12
N VAL A 387 3.79 0.87 15.31
CA VAL A 387 2.38 0.63 15.63
C VAL A 387 2.16 -0.80 16.10
N THR A 388 2.70 -1.79 15.38
CA THR A 388 2.36 -3.20 15.60
C THR A 388 3.28 -3.91 16.59
N ASN A 389 4.50 -3.39 16.78
CA ASN A 389 5.59 -4.06 17.49
C ASN A 389 5.95 -5.45 16.91
N ASP A 390 5.49 -5.78 15.70
CA ASP A 390 5.81 -7.04 15.03
C ASP A 390 7.10 -6.86 14.20
N PRO A 391 8.19 -7.61 14.47
CA PRO A 391 9.43 -7.50 13.70
C PRO A 391 9.27 -7.68 12.18
N ARG A 392 8.18 -8.32 11.71
CA ARG A 392 7.86 -8.47 10.28
C ARG A 392 7.40 -7.17 9.61
N ASP A 393 6.99 -6.19 10.40
CA ASP A 393 6.53 -4.86 9.97
C ASP A 393 7.63 -3.80 10.05
N MET A 394 8.83 -4.17 10.50
CA MET A 394 9.98 -3.28 10.51
C MET A 394 10.32 -2.83 9.09
N HIS A 395 10.47 -1.51 8.93
CA HIS A 395 10.72 -0.84 7.65
C HIS A 395 9.59 -1.02 6.61
N ARG A 396 8.38 -1.42 7.04
CA ARG A 396 7.20 -1.35 6.19
C ARG A 396 6.54 0.00 6.31
N PHE A 397 6.16 0.58 5.18
CA PHE A 397 5.45 1.85 5.13
C PHE A 397 4.18 1.69 4.32
N LYS A 398 3.15 2.48 4.66
CA LYS A 398 2.00 2.63 3.79
C LYS A 398 2.51 3.09 2.43
N THR A 399 2.13 2.41 1.35
CA THR A 399 2.48 2.87 0.00
C THR A 399 1.87 4.25 -0.22
N PRO A 400 2.64 5.29 -0.57
CA PRO A 400 2.05 6.60 -0.78
C PRO A 400 1.15 6.61 -2.01
N SER A 401 0.15 7.49 -2.02
CA SER A 401 -0.59 7.82 -3.24
C SER A 401 0.39 8.36 -4.28
N LEU A 402 0.24 7.92 -5.53
CA LEU A 402 0.95 8.53 -6.66
C LEU A 402 0.13 9.63 -7.34
N ARG A 403 -1.08 9.94 -6.86
CA ARG A 403 -1.87 11.05 -7.38
C ARG A 403 -1.25 12.37 -6.99
N ASN A 404 -1.24 13.30 -7.94
CA ASN A 404 -0.59 14.60 -7.80
C ASN A 404 0.91 14.51 -7.46
N ILE A 405 1.56 13.35 -7.67
CA ILE A 405 2.93 13.16 -7.21
C ILE A 405 3.88 14.21 -7.79
N ALA A 406 3.67 14.65 -9.03
CA ALA A 406 4.44 15.71 -9.67
C ALA A 406 4.45 17.06 -8.92
N LEU A 407 3.52 17.28 -7.98
CA LEU A 407 3.39 18.51 -7.20
C LEU A 407 3.94 18.38 -5.77
N THR A 408 4.40 17.18 -5.38
CA THR A 408 4.60 16.83 -3.95
C THR A 408 6.06 16.55 -3.57
N ALA A 409 7.02 16.96 -4.40
CA ALA A 409 8.43 16.86 -4.05
C ALA A 409 8.74 17.60 -2.72
N PRO A 410 9.75 17.15 -1.95
CA PRO A 410 10.59 15.95 -2.17
C PRO A 410 9.88 14.64 -1.80
N TYR A 411 10.45 13.49 -2.20
CA TYR A 411 9.80 12.17 -2.11
C TYR A 411 10.45 11.24 -1.08
N PHE A 412 9.71 10.17 -0.74
CA PHE A 412 9.92 9.26 0.39
C PHE A 412 9.60 9.89 1.74
N HIS A 413 9.42 9.06 2.77
CA HIS A 413 9.12 9.52 4.12
C HIS A 413 10.22 10.44 4.67
N ASP A 414 11.46 10.24 4.24
CA ASP A 414 12.63 10.98 4.70
C ASP A 414 13.13 12.04 3.69
N ALA A 415 12.35 12.33 2.65
CA ALA A 415 12.71 13.26 1.57
C ALA A 415 14.04 12.92 0.86
N GLN A 416 14.37 11.63 0.68
CA GLN A 416 15.61 11.20 0.03
C GLN A 416 15.72 11.62 -1.45
N ALA A 417 14.60 11.64 -2.18
CA ALA A 417 14.60 12.00 -3.60
C ALA A 417 14.11 13.43 -3.81
N LYS A 418 14.84 14.21 -4.61
CA LYS A 418 14.57 15.62 -4.85
C LYS A 418 13.56 15.87 -5.98
N ASP A 419 13.51 14.94 -6.93
CA ASP A 419 12.65 15.00 -8.10
C ASP A 419 12.10 13.60 -8.45
N LEU A 420 11.12 13.57 -9.37
CA LEU A 420 10.42 12.33 -9.74
C LEU A 420 11.36 11.33 -10.40
N HIS A 421 12.31 11.81 -11.19
CA HIS A 421 13.26 10.96 -11.90
C HIS A 421 14.08 10.17 -10.89
N GLN A 422 14.68 10.86 -9.92
CA GLN A 422 15.40 10.22 -8.83
C GLN A 422 14.52 9.27 -8.01
N ALA A 423 13.25 9.63 -7.75
CA ALA A 423 12.33 8.77 -7.03
C ALA A 423 12.06 7.45 -7.79
N VAL A 424 11.86 7.52 -9.10
CA VAL A 424 11.68 6.36 -9.98
C VAL A 424 12.94 5.50 -10.01
N GLU A 425 14.13 6.11 -10.13
CA GLU A 425 15.41 5.38 -10.08
C GLU A 425 15.58 4.60 -8.78
N LEU A 426 15.31 5.22 -7.63
CA LEU A 426 15.44 4.57 -6.33
C LEU A 426 14.41 3.44 -6.17
N MET A 427 13.17 3.61 -6.65
CA MET A 427 12.19 2.52 -6.65
C MET A 427 12.61 1.35 -7.56
N LEU A 428 13.12 1.63 -8.76
CA LEU A 428 13.65 0.61 -9.66
C LEU A 428 14.84 -0.13 -9.02
N LYS A 429 15.74 0.58 -8.34
CA LYS A 429 16.89 -0.01 -7.63
C LYS A 429 16.45 -0.88 -6.45
N TYR A 430 15.69 -0.32 -5.51
CA TYR A 430 15.45 -0.95 -4.21
C TYR A 430 14.22 -1.85 -4.15
N GLN A 431 13.19 -1.60 -4.97
CA GLN A 431 11.97 -2.42 -4.96
C GLN A 431 11.95 -3.45 -6.09
N VAL A 432 12.45 -3.07 -7.28
CA VAL A 432 12.41 -3.93 -8.48
C VAL A 432 13.72 -4.67 -8.71
N GLY A 433 14.86 -4.05 -8.39
CA GLY A 433 16.20 -4.62 -8.60
C GLY A 433 16.65 -4.52 -10.06
N THR A 434 16.27 -3.45 -10.75
CA THR A 434 16.59 -3.23 -12.17
C THR A 434 17.08 -1.80 -12.41
N GLN A 435 17.72 -1.60 -13.56
CA GLN A 435 18.05 -0.28 -14.09
C GLN A 435 17.51 -0.21 -15.51
N LEU A 436 16.75 0.85 -15.80
CA LEU A 436 16.17 1.06 -17.12
C LEU A 436 16.98 2.09 -17.92
N PRO A 437 16.90 2.07 -19.26
CA PRO A 437 17.38 3.18 -20.07
C PRO A 437 16.76 4.51 -19.65
N GLU A 438 17.52 5.60 -19.77
CA GLU A 438 17.10 6.95 -19.41
C GLU A 438 15.74 7.34 -20.01
N GLN A 439 15.51 7.01 -21.28
CA GLN A 439 14.23 7.30 -21.93
C GLN A 439 13.05 6.55 -21.29
N ASP A 440 13.26 5.32 -20.83
CA ASP A 440 12.21 4.52 -20.20
C ASP A 440 11.88 5.08 -18.80
N ILE A 441 12.87 5.60 -18.07
CA ILE A 441 12.64 6.35 -16.82
C ILE A 441 11.82 7.61 -17.09
N ASN A 442 12.19 8.38 -18.12
CA ASN A 442 11.46 9.58 -18.51
C ASN A 442 10.02 9.27 -18.95
N ASP A 443 9.78 8.14 -19.62
CA ASP A 443 8.42 7.72 -19.97
C ASP A 443 7.60 7.37 -18.71
N ILE A 444 8.19 6.69 -17.71
CA ILE A 444 7.52 6.44 -16.42
C ILE A 444 7.22 7.78 -15.72
N VAL A 445 8.16 8.73 -15.69
CA VAL A 445 7.94 10.07 -15.12
C VAL A 445 6.78 10.78 -15.84
N ALA A 446 6.74 10.74 -17.17
CA ALA A 446 5.65 11.32 -17.94
C ALA A 446 4.29 10.69 -17.57
N PHE A 447 4.25 9.37 -17.36
CA PHE A 447 3.05 8.70 -16.83
C PHE A 447 2.69 9.22 -15.43
N LEU A 448 3.64 9.35 -14.51
CA LEU A 448 3.36 9.88 -13.16
C LEU A 448 2.84 11.32 -13.19
N GLU A 449 3.32 12.16 -14.11
CA GLU A 449 2.80 13.52 -14.32
C GLU A 449 1.31 13.51 -14.74
N SER A 450 0.89 12.48 -15.49
CA SER A 450 -0.51 12.30 -15.93
C SER A 450 -1.48 11.97 -14.79
N LEU A 451 -0.97 11.71 -13.58
CA LEU A 451 -1.76 11.44 -12.37
C LEU A 451 -2.16 12.72 -11.60
N THR A 452 -1.79 13.89 -12.12
CA THR A 452 -2.18 15.18 -11.54
C THR A 452 -3.62 15.50 -11.93
N GLY A 453 -4.49 15.56 -10.93
CA GLY A 453 -5.91 15.87 -11.13
C GLY A 453 -6.23 17.33 -10.83
N GLU A 454 -7.52 17.65 -10.88
CA GLU A 454 -8.05 19.00 -10.67
C GLU A 454 -8.67 19.10 -9.28
N TYR A 455 -8.16 20.01 -8.45
CA TYR A 455 -8.85 20.39 -7.22
C TYR A 455 -9.85 21.51 -7.52
N ILE A 456 -11.14 21.22 -7.33
CA ILE A 456 -12.22 22.20 -7.41
C ILE A 456 -12.64 22.51 -5.97
N PRO A 457 -12.38 23.72 -5.45
CA PRO A 457 -12.80 24.08 -4.10
C PRO A 457 -14.30 23.87 -3.90
N HIS A 458 -14.67 23.22 -2.80
CA HIS A 458 -16.08 23.07 -2.46
C HIS A 458 -16.69 24.46 -2.18
N SER A 459 -17.69 24.84 -2.98
CA SER A 459 -18.40 26.13 -2.88
C SER A 459 -19.38 26.17 -1.73
#